data_AF-A0A842TLL1-F1
#
_entry.id   AF-A0A842TLL1-F1
#
_cell.length_a   1.000
_cell.length_b   1.000
_cell.length_c   1.000
_cell.angle_alpha   90.00
_cell.angle_beta   90.00
_cell.angle_gamma   90.00
#
_symmetry.space_group_name_H-M   'P 1'
#
loop_
_entity.id
_entity.type
_entity.pdbx_description
1 polymer ?
#
loop_
_entity_poly.entity_id
_entity_poly.type
_entity_poly.pdbx_seq_one_letter_code
_entity_poly.pdbx_strand_id
1 'polypeptide(L)'
;AGLSPTLHSSGESSRTGRINRKSNKFLRSVLYKAGVSISSKVKDDSNLKDYSRRILSRYGNGKLVYMKTAAKIARIVFALLKKREPYKPFYERPSIDDKNLNKSKTRKILHKKKSIEKMAKRIMKKKEYLSDELIRQIKSTFEVE
;
A
#
# COMPACT_ATOMS: atom_id res chain seq x y z
N ALA A 1 18.09 -1.04 -1.41
CA ALA A 1 18.61 -1.57 -0.12
C ALA A 1 18.86 -3.09 -0.24
N GLY A 2 20.07 -3.57 0.04
CA GLY A 2 20.53 -4.96 -0.21
C GLY A 2 20.14 -5.97 0.85
N LEU A 3 18.86 -5.86 1.24
CA LEU A 3 18.04 -6.93 1.80
C LEU A 3 16.86 -7.26 0.86
N SER A 4 16.79 -6.59 -0.30
CA SER A 4 15.94 -7.00 -1.40
C SER A 4 16.50 -8.29 -2.00
N PRO A 5 15.65 -9.28 -2.30
CA PRO A 5 16.08 -10.38 -3.15
C PRO A 5 16.52 -9.86 -4.52
N THR A 6 17.50 -10.51 -5.11
CA THR A 6 17.95 -10.28 -6.48
C THR A 6 16.82 -10.70 -7.41
N LEU A 7 16.38 -9.81 -8.30
CA LEU A 7 15.41 -10.13 -9.32
C LEU A 7 16.17 -10.59 -10.58
N HIS A 8 15.92 -11.81 -11.01
CA HIS A 8 16.36 -12.29 -12.32
C HIS A 8 15.17 -12.17 -13.25
N SER A 9 15.21 -11.24 -14.19
CA SER A 9 14.14 -11.00 -15.15
C SER A 9 14.70 -11.14 -16.56
N SER A 10 14.15 -12.06 -17.33
CA SER A 10 14.51 -12.31 -18.73
C SER A 10 13.23 -12.19 -19.55
N GLY A 11 12.81 -10.95 -19.87
CA GLY A 11 11.69 -10.61 -20.76
C GLY A 11 10.33 -11.24 -20.43
N GLU A 12 10.19 -12.54 -20.63
CA GLU A 12 9.02 -13.40 -20.37
C GLU A 12 8.85 -13.83 -18.90
N SER A 13 9.92 -13.99 -18.13
CA SER A 13 9.83 -14.55 -16.78
C SER A 13 10.64 -13.75 -15.77
N SER A 14 10.07 -13.58 -14.57
CA SER A 14 10.73 -12.99 -13.41
C SER A 14 10.83 -13.99 -12.27
N ARG A 15 12.05 -14.20 -11.76
CA ARG A 15 12.35 -15.07 -10.62
C ARG A 15 13.05 -14.29 -9.51
N THR A 16 12.60 -14.52 -8.29
CA THR A 16 13.17 -13.91 -7.09
C THR A 16 14.28 -14.79 -6.54
N GLY A 17 15.53 -14.34 -6.63
CA GLY A 17 16.74 -15.05 -6.22
C GLY A 17 17.20 -14.73 -4.79
N ARG A 18 18.49 -14.96 -4.53
CA ARG A 18 19.14 -14.73 -3.23
C ARG A 18 19.11 -13.25 -2.84
N ILE A 19 19.31 -12.93 -1.57
CA ILE A 19 19.43 -11.54 -1.12
C ILE A 19 20.61 -10.84 -1.83
N ASN A 20 20.36 -9.66 -2.41
CA ASN A 20 21.35 -8.87 -3.13
C ASN A 20 22.48 -8.39 -2.18
N ARG A 21 23.73 -8.71 -2.52
CA ARG A 21 24.92 -8.34 -1.72
C ARG A 21 25.49 -6.94 -2.02
N LYS A 22 24.94 -6.19 -2.98
CA LYS A 22 25.44 -4.85 -3.40
C LYS A 22 25.20 -3.71 -2.41
N SER A 23 24.59 -3.94 -1.25
CA SER A 23 24.42 -2.87 -0.25
C SER A 23 25.54 -2.76 0.77
N ASN A 24 25.53 -1.64 1.49
CA ASN A 24 26.32 -1.41 2.68
C ASN A 24 26.35 -2.65 3.60
N LYS A 25 27.57 -3.15 3.84
CA LYS A 25 27.87 -4.34 4.63
C LYS A 25 27.47 -4.15 6.10
N PHE A 26 27.68 -2.95 6.66
CA PHE A 26 27.34 -2.62 8.04
C PHE A 26 25.84 -2.78 8.29
N LEU A 27 25.01 -2.16 7.44
CA LEU A 27 23.55 -2.23 7.58
C LEU A 27 23.02 -3.67 7.49
N ARG A 28 23.58 -4.47 6.58
CA ARG A 28 23.22 -5.90 6.47
C ARG A 28 23.58 -6.67 7.74
N SER A 29 24.75 -6.39 8.31
CA SER A 29 25.23 -7.04 9.53
C SER A 29 24.34 -6.69 10.73
N VAL A 30 24.00 -5.41 10.91
CA VAL A 30 23.08 -4.95 11.97
C VAL A 30 21.71 -5.61 11.85
N LEU A 31 21.13 -5.60 10.64
CA LEU A 31 19.80 -6.19 10.43
C LEU A 31 19.79 -7.71 10.59
N TYR A 32 20.87 -8.39 10.20
CA TYR A 32 21.03 -9.82 10.46
C TYR A 32 21.10 -10.11 11.96
N LYS A 33 21.93 -9.37 12.72
CA LYS A 33 22.02 -9.51 14.18
C LYS A 33 20.67 -9.23 14.86
N ALA A 34 19.91 -8.24 14.39
CA ALA A 34 18.55 -8.00 14.85
C ALA A 34 17.62 -9.19 14.57
N GLY A 35 17.70 -9.77 13.37
CA GLY A 35 16.95 -10.98 13.00
C GLY A 35 17.28 -12.18 13.89
N VAL A 36 18.57 -12.39 14.20
CA VAL A 36 19.02 -13.42 15.16
C VAL A 36 18.46 -13.15 16.56
N SER A 37 18.57 -11.91 17.05
CA SER A 37 18.08 -11.53 18.37
C SER A 37 16.59 -11.81 18.54
N ILE A 38 15.77 -11.37 17.58
CA ILE A 38 14.31 -11.59 17.61
C ILE A 38 13.95 -13.07 17.53
N SER A 39 14.67 -13.84 16.71
CA SER A 39 14.33 -15.24 16.48
C SER A 39 14.78 -16.16 17.63
N SER A 40 15.87 -15.82 18.33
CA SER A 40 16.51 -16.74 19.28
C SER A 40 16.61 -16.20 20.71
N LYS A 41 16.71 -14.89 20.93
CA LYS A 41 17.00 -14.30 22.26
C LYS A 41 15.78 -13.68 22.93
N VAL A 42 14.88 -13.09 22.15
CA VAL A 42 13.67 -12.45 22.68
C VAL A 42 12.74 -13.53 23.25
N LYS A 43 12.42 -13.45 24.55
CA LYS A 43 11.51 -14.37 25.22
C LYS A 43 10.04 -14.00 24.97
N ASP A 44 9.74 -12.72 24.90
CA ASP A 44 8.39 -12.21 24.69
C ASP A 44 7.83 -12.63 23.32
N ASP A 45 6.55 -13.00 23.32
CA ASP A 45 5.85 -13.28 22.07
C ASP A 45 5.49 -11.96 21.38
N SER A 46 5.88 -11.88 20.11
CA SER A 46 5.63 -10.72 19.27
C SER A 46 5.29 -11.17 17.86
N ASN A 47 4.58 -10.31 17.12
CA ASN A 47 4.24 -10.55 15.72
C ASN A 47 5.45 -10.92 14.84
N LEU A 48 6.64 -10.38 15.16
CA LEU A 48 7.89 -10.68 14.46
C LEU A 48 8.46 -12.04 14.87
N LYS A 49 8.36 -12.42 16.14
CA LYS A 49 8.76 -13.74 16.63
C LYS A 49 7.88 -14.84 16.05
N ASP A 50 6.57 -14.62 15.98
CA ASP A 50 5.63 -15.53 15.31
C ASP A 50 5.91 -15.64 13.81
N TYR A 51 6.34 -14.55 13.18
CA TYR A 51 6.81 -14.60 11.80
C TYR A 51 8.06 -15.50 11.68
N SER A 52 9.07 -15.35 12.55
CA SER A 52 10.24 -16.23 12.52
C SER A 52 9.87 -17.70 12.77
N ARG A 53 8.96 -17.98 13.71
CA ARG A 53 8.48 -19.35 14.01
C ARG A 53 7.83 -19.98 12.78
N ARG A 54 6.94 -19.26 12.09
CA ARG A 54 6.31 -19.74 10.84
C ARG A 54 7.31 -20.00 9.71
N ILE A 55 8.34 -19.16 9.59
CA ILE A 55 9.40 -19.39 8.60
C ILE A 55 10.23 -20.61 8.97
N LEU A 56 10.50 -20.82 10.26
CA LEU A 56 11.23 -21.99 10.74
C LEU A 56 10.44 -23.26 10.44
N SER A 57 9.14 -23.29 10.76
CA SER A 57 8.26 -24.43 10.43
C SER A 57 8.19 -24.71 8.93
N ARG A 58 8.29 -23.69 8.07
CA ARG A 58 8.21 -23.87 6.61
C ARG A 58 9.50 -24.41 5.99
N TYR A 59 10.67 -23.98 6.48
CA TYR A 59 11.95 -24.23 5.80
C TYR A 59 12.95 -25.06 6.61
N GLY A 60 12.75 -25.24 7.91
CA GLY A 60 13.64 -25.99 8.80
C GLY A 60 15.05 -25.40 9.02
N ASN A 61 15.39 -24.29 8.36
CA ASN A 61 16.75 -23.74 8.37
C ASN A 61 16.84 -22.41 9.13
N GLY A 62 17.52 -22.43 10.29
CA GLY A 62 17.67 -21.26 11.16
C GLY A 62 18.35 -20.06 10.50
N LYS A 63 19.39 -20.27 9.68
CA LYS A 63 20.08 -19.17 8.98
C LYS A 63 19.15 -18.44 8.02
N LEU A 64 18.31 -19.20 7.32
CA LEU A 64 17.31 -18.68 6.39
C LEU A 64 16.19 -17.95 7.14
N VAL A 65 15.79 -18.44 8.31
CA VAL A 65 14.88 -17.73 9.23
C VAL A 65 15.45 -16.37 9.59
N TYR A 66 16.68 -16.29 10.09
CA TYR A 66 17.31 -15.03 10.48
C TYR A 66 17.36 -14.02 9.33
N MET A 67 17.73 -14.47 8.12
CA MET A 67 17.75 -13.62 6.93
C MET A 67 16.34 -13.12 6.53
N LYS A 68 15.32 -13.99 6.56
CA LYS A 68 13.94 -13.59 6.22
C LYS A 68 13.34 -12.65 7.26
N THR A 69 13.63 -12.88 8.54
CA THR A 69 13.24 -12.00 9.65
C THR A 69 13.93 -10.63 9.49
N ALA A 70 15.24 -10.59 9.23
CA ALA A 70 15.97 -9.36 8.93
C ALA A 70 15.37 -8.58 7.75
N ALA A 71 15.01 -9.29 6.66
CA ALA A 71 14.34 -8.68 5.51
C ALA A 71 12.93 -8.16 5.84
N LYS A 72 12.23 -8.74 6.81
CA LYS A 72 10.95 -8.23 7.31
C LYS A 72 11.14 -6.96 8.14
N ILE A 73 12.14 -6.92 9.02
CA ILE A 73 12.51 -5.73 9.80
C ILE A 73 12.87 -4.57 8.88
N ALA A 74 13.69 -4.81 7.86
CA ALA A 74 14.07 -3.78 6.89
C ALA A 74 12.86 -3.14 6.18
N ARG A 75 11.85 -3.96 5.82
CA ARG A 75 10.59 -3.46 5.23
C ARG A 75 9.78 -2.62 6.21
N ILE A 76 9.76 -2.98 7.49
CA ILE A 76 9.10 -2.19 8.53
C ILE A 76 9.81 -0.85 8.69
N VAL A 77 11.13 -0.85 8.87
CA VAL A 77 11.94 0.37 8.99
C VAL A 77 11.72 1.29 7.79
N PHE A 78 11.75 0.75 6.56
CA PHE A 78 11.45 1.52 5.36
C PHE A 78 10.05 2.14 5.38
N ALA A 79 9.03 1.40 5.80
CA ALA A 79 7.66 1.90 5.89
C ALA A 79 7.53 3.02 6.94
N LEU A 80 8.19 2.88 8.10
CA LEU A 80 8.21 3.91 9.15
C LEU A 80 8.88 5.19 8.67
N LEU A 81 10.06 5.07 8.06
CA LEU A 81 10.80 6.22 7.51
C LEU A 81 10.00 6.92 6.40
N LYS A 82 9.33 6.15 5.54
CA LYS A 82 8.50 6.71 4.46
C LYS A 82 7.28 7.46 4.98
N LYS A 83 6.65 6.97 6.05
CA LYS A 83 5.46 7.58 6.65
C LYS A 83 5.78 8.66 7.70
N ARG A 84 7.04 8.72 8.17
CA ARG A 84 7.48 9.55 9.30
C ARG A 84 6.67 9.28 10.58
N GLU A 85 6.31 8.02 10.80
CA GLU A 85 5.56 7.58 11.98
C GLU A 85 6.48 6.76 12.90
N PRO A 86 6.33 6.88 14.24
CA PRO A 86 7.08 6.05 15.18
C PRO A 86 6.64 4.58 15.09
N TYR A 87 7.55 3.67 15.44
CA TYR A 87 7.23 2.24 15.50
C TYR A 87 6.20 1.96 16.60
N LYS A 88 5.08 1.33 16.23
CA LYS A 88 4.04 0.87 17.16
C LYS A 88 4.10 -0.66 17.28
N PRO A 89 4.69 -1.21 18.36
CA PRO A 89 4.85 -2.67 18.52
C PRO A 89 3.51 -3.40 18.65
N PHE A 90 2.55 -2.79 19.33
CA PHE A 90 1.19 -3.30 19.54
C PHE A 90 0.20 -2.59 18.62
N TYR A 91 0.48 -2.55 17.32
CA TYR A 91 -0.55 -2.08 16.40
C TYR A 91 -1.70 -3.08 16.43
N GLU A 92 -2.87 -2.65 16.92
CA GLU A 92 -4.10 -3.40 16.75
C GLU A 92 -4.25 -3.62 15.25
N ARG A 93 -4.23 -4.88 14.82
CA ARG A 93 -4.69 -5.19 13.48
C ARG A 93 -6.17 -4.85 13.50
N PRO A 94 -6.63 -3.86 12.70
CA PRO A 94 -8.07 -3.70 12.55
C PRO A 94 -8.60 -5.06 12.13
N SER A 95 -9.65 -5.51 12.82
CA SER A 95 -10.25 -6.81 12.58
C SER A 95 -10.59 -6.94 11.09
N ILE A 96 -10.72 -8.17 10.60
CA ILE A 96 -11.12 -8.38 9.20
C ILE A 96 -12.45 -7.64 8.93
N ASP A 97 -13.32 -7.59 9.93
CA ASP A 97 -14.59 -6.87 9.92
C ASP A 97 -14.40 -5.34 9.80
N ASP A 98 -13.47 -4.75 10.55
CA ASP A 98 -13.16 -3.32 10.47
C ASP A 98 -12.64 -2.89 9.10
N LYS A 99 -11.85 -3.75 8.43
CA LYS A 99 -11.36 -3.47 7.07
C LYS A 99 -12.48 -3.52 6.05
N ASN A 100 -13.37 -4.51 6.17
CA ASN A 100 -14.52 -4.66 5.29
C ASN A 100 -15.51 -3.51 5.47
N LEU A 101 -15.74 -3.06 6.71
CA LEU A 101 -16.57 -1.90 7.04
C LEU A 101 -16.01 -0.61 6.42
N ASN A 102 -14.70 -0.37 6.54
CA ASN A 102 -14.05 0.80 5.94
C ASN A 102 -14.07 0.75 4.40
N LYS A 103 -13.90 -0.42 3.80
CA LYS A 103 -14.02 -0.63 2.34
C LYS A 103 -15.45 -0.39 1.86
N SER A 104 -16.45 -0.76 2.65
CA SER A 104 -17.87 -0.50 2.37
C SER A 104 -18.21 0.98 2.50
N LYS A 105 -17.80 1.65 3.59
CA LYS A 105 -17.97 3.11 3.79
C LYS A 105 -17.35 3.92 2.65
N THR A 106 -16.11 3.61 2.28
CA THR A 106 -15.41 4.30 1.17
C THR A 106 -16.11 4.11 -0.17
N ARG A 107 -16.61 2.90 -0.48
CA ARG A 107 -17.43 2.64 -1.67
C ARG A 107 -18.73 3.44 -1.68
N LYS A 108 -19.46 3.50 -0.56
CA LYS A 108 -20.70 4.29 -0.44
C LYS A 108 -20.44 5.78 -0.69
N ILE A 109 -19.38 6.33 -0.10
CA ILE A 109 -18.97 7.73 -0.31
C ILE A 109 -18.63 7.98 -1.79
N LEU A 110 -17.86 7.08 -2.41
CA LEU A 110 -17.49 7.19 -3.82
C LEU A 110 -18.72 7.15 -4.75
N HIS A 111 -19.68 6.28 -4.46
CA HIS A 111 -20.92 6.16 -5.25
C HIS A 111 -21.79 7.41 -5.14
N LYS A 112 -21.90 7.97 -3.91
CA LYS A 112 -22.61 9.23 -3.67
C LYS A 112 -21.94 10.39 -4.41
N LYS A 113 -20.61 10.48 -4.37
CA LYS A 113 -19.83 11.48 -5.12
C LYS A 113 -20.06 11.37 -6.64
N LYS A 114 -20.07 10.14 -7.18
CA LYS A 114 -20.32 9.88 -8.61
C LYS A 114 -21.75 10.23 -9.05
N SER A 115 -22.72 10.03 -8.15
CA SER A 115 -24.11 10.46 -8.38
C SER A 115 -24.22 11.97 -8.47
N ILE A 116 -23.59 12.70 -7.54
CA ILE A 116 -23.57 14.16 -7.52
C ILE A 116 -22.88 14.71 -8.77
N GLU A 117 -21.76 14.11 -9.19
CA GLU A 117 -21.03 14.52 -10.40
C GLU A 117 -21.90 14.35 -11.67
N LYS A 118 -22.65 13.25 -11.78
CA LYS A 118 -23.60 13.05 -12.88
C LYS A 118 -24.72 14.10 -12.87
N MET A 119 -25.23 14.45 -11.68
CA MET A 119 -26.25 15.48 -11.54
C MET A 119 -25.73 16.85 -11.96
N ALA A 120 -24.53 17.22 -11.51
CA ALA A 120 -23.87 18.48 -11.91
C ALA A 120 -23.68 18.58 -13.43
N LYS A 121 -23.24 17.49 -14.08
CA LYS A 121 -23.11 17.43 -15.55
C LYS A 121 -24.43 17.66 -16.28
N ARG A 122 -25.55 17.12 -15.76
CA ARG A 122 -26.88 17.35 -16.33
C ARG A 122 -27.34 18.79 -16.17
N ILE A 123 -27.10 19.39 -15.01
CA ILE A 123 -27.45 20.79 -14.74
C ILE A 123 -26.66 21.72 -15.66
N MET A 124 -25.35 21.50 -15.80
CA MET A 124 -24.49 22.27 -16.71
C MET A 124 -24.98 22.19 -18.15
N LYS A 125 -25.26 20.97 -18.64
CA LYS A 125 -25.78 20.76 -19.99
C LYS A 125 -27.14 21.44 -20.20
N LYS A 126 -28.04 21.41 -19.20
CA LYS A 126 -29.33 22.10 -19.28
C LYS A 126 -29.18 23.62 -19.29
N LYS A 127 -28.20 24.16 -18.56
CA LYS A 127 -27.85 25.59 -18.59
C LYS A 127 -27.40 26.02 -19.98
N GLU A 128 -26.54 25.23 -20.63
CA GLU A 128 -26.07 25.50 -22.00
C GLU A 128 -27.22 25.52 -23.02
N TYR A 129 -28.14 24.55 -22.98
CA TYR A 129 -29.31 24.57 -23.86
C TYR A 129 -30.21 25.80 -23.66
N LEU A 130 -30.47 26.17 -22.40
CA LEU A 130 -31.31 27.33 -22.11
C LEU A 130 -30.65 28.64 -22.57
N SER A 131 -29.32 28.77 -22.47
CA SER A 131 -28.62 29.93 -23.04
C SER A 131 -28.71 29.95 -24.56
N ASP A 132 -28.55 28.80 -25.22
CA ASP A 132 -28.64 28.72 -26.69
C ASP A 132 -30.06 29.04 -27.20
N GLU A 133 -31.08 28.58 -26.47
CA GLU A 133 -32.49 28.85 -26.78
C GLU A 133 -32.85 30.32 -26.61
N LEU A 134 -32.38 30.96 -25.54
CA LEU A 134 -32.56 32.39 -25.31
C LEU A 134 -31.89 33.23 -26.41
N ILE A 135 -30.67 32.86 -26.81
CA ILE A 135 -29.94 33.52 -27.91
C ILE A 135 -30.72 33.38 -29.23
N ARG A 136 -31.33 32.23 -29.51
CA ARG A 136 -32.17 32.03 -30.71
C ARG A 136 -33.42 32.90 -30.68
N GLN A 137 -34.10 32.98 -29.53
CA GLN A 137 -35.29 33.82 -29.36
C GLN A 137 -34.98 35.30 -29.61
N ILE A 138 -33.87 35.80 -29.05
CA ILE A 138 -33.39 37.17 -29.26
C ILE A 138 -33.14 37.41 -30.74
N LYS A 139 -32.39 36.53 -31.43
CA LYS A 139 -32.13 36.69 -32.88
C LYS A 139 -33.41 36.74 -33.72
N SER A 140 -34.39 35.88 -33.42
CA SER A 140 -35.68 35.86 -34.14
C SER A 140 -36.54 37.10 -33.91
N THR A 141 -36.32 37.83 -32.80
CA THR A 141 -37.05 39.09 -32.53
C THR A 141 -36.41 40.27 -33.24
N PHE A 142 -35.11 40.24 -33.52
CA PHE A 142 -34.37 41.29 -34.24
C PHE A 142 -34.35 41.12 -35.77
N GLU A 143 -34.75 39.97 -36.33
CA GLU A 143 -34.85 39.74 -37.80
C GLU A 143 -36.21 40.13 -38.41
N VAL A 144 -37.18 40.58 -37.60
CA VAL A 144 -38.55 40.94 -38.02
C VAL A 144 -38.79 42.47 -38.05
N GLU A 145 -37.80 43.26 -37.64
CA GLU A 145 -37.73 44.73 -37.83
C GLU A 145 -36.89 45.09 -39.07
#